data_AF-A0A5M8QYH7-F1
#
_entry.id   AF-A0A5M8QYH7-F1
#
_cell.length_a   1.000
_cell.length_b   1.000
_cell.length_c   1.000
_cell.angle_alpha   90.00
_cell.angle_beta   90.00
_cell.angle_gamma   90.00
#
_symmetry.space_group_name_H-M   'P 1'
#
loop_
_entity.id
_entity.type
_entity.pdbx_description
1 polymer ?
#
loop_
_entity_poly.entity_id
_entity_poly.type
_entity_poly.pdbx_seq_one_letter_code
_entity_poly.pdbx_strand_id
1 'polypeptide(L)'
;MKKSNIFVYIELSKLVESLTTNVLLSKQHLKAQAGYFQLIPSRYFSDNLYPEWESICNIVKHKGPKKDESGRIIQNAVANTIDQMSPQECVAVANRIFLLFEKVKAEVEYAMPQADYHG
;
A
#
# COMPACT_ATOMS: atom_id res chain seq x y z
N MET A 1 12.88 17.26 -8.82
CA MET A 1 12.27 16.22 -7.96
C MET A 1 11.56 15.24 -8.85
N LYS A 2 11.80 13.94 -8.66
CA LYS A 2 11.13 12.90 -9.43
C LYS A 2 9.66 12.81 -8.99
N LYS A 3 8.73 12.72 -9.95
CA LYS A 3 7.30 12.46 -9.71
C LYS A 3 7.03 10.96 -9.63
N SER A 4 5.93 10.56 -8.99
CA SER A 4 5.50 9.16 -8.98
C SER A 4 5.20 8.67 -10.39
N ASN A 5 5.55 7.42 -10.68
CA ASN A 5 5.24 6.76 -11.94
C ASN A 5 3.72 6.48 -12.03
N ILE A 6 3.12 6.63 -13.22
CA ILE A 6 1.69 6.36 -13.44
C ILE A 6 1.26 4.94 -13.01
N PHE A 7 2.16 3.96 -13.08
CA PHE A 7 1.95 2.61 -12.55
C PHE A 7 1.58 2.62 -11.06
N VAL A 8 2.20 3.48 -10.26
CA VAL A 8 1.90 3.61 -8.82
C VAL A 8 0.47 4.06 -8.62
N TYR A 9 0.00 5.05 -9.39
CA TYR A 9 -1.39 5.52 -9.33
C TYR A 9 -2.37 4.39 -9.65
N ILE A 10 -2.14 3.66 -10.75
CA ILE A 10 -3.02 2.57 -11.21
C ILE A 10 -3.07 1.42 -10.20
N GLU A 11 -1.93 0.99 -9.67
CA GLU A 11 -1.91 -0.14 -8.74
C GLU A 11 -2.37 0.25 -7.34
N LEU A 12 -2.07 1.48 -6.88
CA LEU A 12 -2.62 1.97 -5.62
C LEU A 12 -4.13 2.17 -5.69
N SER A 13 -4.69 2.61 -6.83
CA SER A 13 -6.15 2.79 -6.95
C SER A 13 -6.87 1.45 -6.73
N LYS A 14 -6.39 0.37 -7.36
CA LYS A 14 -6.92 -0.99 -7.18
C LYS A 14 -6.75 -1.49 -5.74
N LEU A 15 -5.61 -1.18 -5.12
CA LEU A 15 -5.36 -1.51 -3.72
C LEU A 15 -6.38 -0.82 -2.82
N VAL A 16 -6.57 0.50 -2.94
CA VAL A 16 -7.51 1.24 -2.08
C VAL A 16 -8.96 0.80 -2.28
N GLU A 17 -9.38 0.50 -3.51
CA GLU A 17 -10.72 -0.04 -3.81
C GLU A 17 -11.00 -1.36 -3.08
N SER A 18 -9.96 -2.12 -2.78
CA SER A 18 -10.05 -3.43 -2.11
C SER A 18 -9.92 -3.35 -0.58
N LEU A 19 -9.57 -2.18 -0.03
CA LEU A 19 -9.38 -1.96 1.40
C LEU A 19 -10.64 -1.41 2.08
N THR A 20 -10.68 -1.52 3.40
CA THR A 20 -11.75 -0.97 4.22
C THR A 20 -11.23 -0.51 5.57
N THR A 21 -11.85 0.52 6.14
CA THR A 21 -11.61 1.00 7.51
C THR A 21 -12.58 0.38 8.53
N ASN A 22 -13.49 -0.49 8.09
CA ASN A 22 -14.33 -1.26 8.99
C ASN A 22 -13.45 -2.16 9.86
N VAL A 23 -13.44 -1.92 11.18
CA VAL A 23 -12.57 -2.61 12.13
C VAL A 23 -12.71 -4.14 12.03
N LEU A 24 -13.93 -4.65 11.84
CA LEU A 24 -14.21 -6.10 11.79
C LEU A 24 -13.67 -6.77 10.51
N LEU A 25 -13.59 -6.04 9.40
CA LEU A 25 -13.23 -6.57 8.09
C LEU A 25 -11.82 -6.17 7.63
N SER A 26 -11.27 -5.09 8.19
CA SER A 26 -10.00 -4.47 7.77
C SER A 26 -8.84 -5.46 7.69
N LYS A 27 -8.68 -6.34 8.68
CA LYS A 27 -7.63 -7.36 8.70
C LYS A 27 -7.74 -8.30 7.51
N GLN A 28 -8.93 -8.85 7.26
CA GLN A 28 -9.16 -9.79 6.16
C GLN A 28 -8.89 -9.14 4.81
N HIS A 29 -9.40 -7.93 4.59
CA HIS A 29 -9.18 -7.17 3.36
C HIS A 29 -7.71 -6.85 3.16
N LEU A 30 -7.02 -6.30 4.17
CA LEU A 30 -5.59 -5.97 4.08
C LEU A 30 -4.74 -7.21 3.81
N LYS A 31 -5.05 -8.34 4.46
CA LYS A 31 -4.35 -9.62 4.25
C LYS A 31 -4.53 -10.14 2.83
N ALA A 32 -5.73 -10.05 2.26
CA ALA A 32 -6.01 -10.46 0.89
C ALA A 32 -5.16 -9.67 -0.12
N GLN A 33 -4.78 -8.44 0.23
CA GLN A 33 -3.93 -7.56 -0.60
C GLN A 33 -2.43 -7.69 -0.34
N ALA A 34 -1.98 -8.72 0.41
CA ALA A 34 -0.57 -8.90 0.76
C ALA A 34 0.40 -8.86 -0.45
N GLY A 35 -0.06 -9.31 -1.63
CA GLY A 35 0.73 -9.28 -2.86
C GLY A 35 1.09 -7.87 -3.36
N TYR A 36 0.26 -6.85 -3.10
CA TYR A 36 0.52 -5.48 -3.55
C TYR A 36 1.79 -4.88 -2.95
N PHE A 37 2.15 -5.29 -1.73
CA PHE A 37 3.38 -4.84 -1.06
C PHE A 37 4.67 -5.39 -1.69
N GLN A 38 4.57 -6.34 -2.63
CA GLN A 38 5.66 -6.79 -3.49
C GLN A 38 5.52 -6.24 -4.92
N LEU A 39 4.28 -6.07 -5.39
CA LEU A 39 3.97 -5.59 -6.73
C LEU A 39 4.38 -4.13 -6.96
N ILE A 40 4.15 -3.24 -5.98
CA ILE A 40 4.41 -1.80 -6.12
C ILE A 40 5.81 -1.46 -5.58
N PRO A 41 6.81 -1.23 -6.45
CA PRO A 41 8.18 -0.98 -5.99
C PRO A 41 8.30 0.45 -5.44
N SER A 42 8.88 0.61 -4.25
CA SER A 42 9.05 1.94 -3.63
C SER A 42 9.75 2.95 -4.56
N ARG A 43 10.75 2.50 -5.33
CA ARG A 43 11.49 3.34 -6.29
C ARG A 43 10.61 3.99 -7.38
N TYR A 44 9.35 3.59 -7.54
CA TYR A 44 8.44 4.19 -8.51
C TYR A 44 7.64 5.37 -7.93
N PHE A 45 7.66 5.58 -6.63
CA PHE A 45 7.13 6.79 -6.00
C PHE A 45 8.05 7.99 -6.25
N SER A 46 7.52 9.19 -6.05
CA SER A 46 8.30 10.41 -5.98
C SER A 46 9.28 10.41 -4.80
N ASP A 47 10.28 11.29 -4.85
CA ASP A 47 11.26 11.43 -3.76
C ASP A 47 10.57 11.76 -2.41
N ASN A 48 9.42 12.44 -2.46
CA ASN A 48 8.63 12.82 -1.29
C ASN A 48 7.76 11.69 -0.73
N LEU A 49 7.24 10.82 -1.61
CA LEU A 49 6.27 9.78 -1.22
C LEU A 49 6.93 8.41 -1.04
N TYR A 50 8.15 8.22 -1.57
CA TYR A 50 8.96 7.02 -1.37
C TYR A 50 9.09 6.62 0.11
N PRO A 51 9.47 7.52 1.04
CA PRO A 51 9.70 7.13 2.43
C PRO A 51 8.42 6.70 3.14
N GLU A 52 7.28 7.28 2.75
CA GLU A 52 5.98 6.95 3.34
C GLU A 52 5.53 5.54 2.92
N TRP A 53 5.66 5.18 1.64
CA TRP A 53 5.38 3.82 1.17
C TRP A 53 6.33 2.80 1.80
N GLU A 54 7.62 3.11 1.89
CA GLU A 54 8.61 2.23 2.51
C GLU A 54 8.31 2.00 4.00
N SER A 55 7.92 3.06 4.72
CA SER A 55 7.47 2.94 6.11
C SER A 55 6.25 2.03 6.26
N ILE A 56 5.26 2.14 5.38
CA ILE A 56 4.09 1.23 5.38
C ILE A 56 4.54 -0.21 5.11
N CYS A 57 5.38 -0.42 4.09
CA CYS A 57 5.93 -1.74 3.75
C CYS A 57 6.68 -2.36 4.93
N ASN A 58 7.47 -1.58 5.66
CA ASN A 58 8.23 -2.06 6.81
C ASN A 58 7.30 -2.51 7.94
N ILE A 59 6.23 -1.76 8.22
CA ILE A 59 5.23 -2.13 9.23
C ILE A 59 4.61 -3.48 8.90
N VAL A 60 4.14 -3.66 7.67
CA VAL A 60 3.47 -4.90 7.29
C VAL A 60 4.42 -6.06 7.04
N LYS A 61 5.75 -5.85 7.01
CA LYS A 61 6.75 -6.93 6.82
C LYS A 61 7.56 -7.25 8.07
N HIS A 62 7.38 -6.50 9.16
CA HIS A 62 8.33 -6.48 10.28
C HIS A 62 8.53 -7.83 10.97
N LYS A 63 7.53 -8.73 10.97
CA LYS A 63 7.67 -10.07 11.58
C LYS A 63 8.43 -11.07 10.70
N GLY A 64 8.64 -10.74 9.42
CA GLY A 64 9.23 -11.67 8.45
C GLY A 64 8.32 -12.85 8.11
N PRO A 65 8.74 -13.75 7.21
CA PRO A 65 7.97 -14.91 6.80
C PRO A 65 7.86 -15.94 7.93
N LYS A 66 6.71 -16.62 8.03
CA LYS A 66 6.56 -17.76 8.94
C LYS A 66 7.17 -19.00 8.29
N LYS A 67 7.99 -19.71 9.06
CA LYS A 67 8.64 -20.96 8.64
C LYS A 67 8.12 -22.13 9.48
N ASP A 68 8.13 -23.33 8.91
CA ASP A 68 7.93 -24.57 9.66
C ASP A 68 9.24 -25.06 10.33
N GLU A 69 9.18 -26.21 11.01
CA GLU A 69 10.32 -26.82 11.70
C GLU A 69 11.49 -27.17 10.76
N SER A 70 11.21 -27.38 9.46
CA SER A 70 12.23 -27.64 8.44
C SER A 70 12.84 -26.35 7.85
N GLY A 71 12.34 -25.18 8.26
CA GLY A 71 12.76 -23.88 7.74
C GLY A 71 12.06 -23.46 6.44
N ARG A 72 11.07 -24.23 5.95
CA ARG A 72 10.30 -23.89 4.75
C ARG A 72 9.30 -22.79 5.05
N ILE A 73 9.19 -21.81 4.14
CA ILE A 73 8.21 -20.72 4.26
C ILE A 73 6.80 -21.29 4.05
N ILE A 74 5.98 -21.18 5.10
CA ILE A 74 4.55 -21.56 5.06
C ILE A 74 3.63 -20.34 4.95
N GLN A 75 4.16 -19.13 5.21
CA GLN A 75 3.42 -17.89 5.05
C GLN A 75 4.36 -16.74 4.72
N ASN A 76 3.98 -15.91 3.74
CA ASN A 76 4.78 -14.73 3.39
C ASN A 76 4.80 -13.70 4.54
N ALA A 77 5.83 -12.84 4.54
CA ALA A 77 6.07 -11.89 5.63
C ALA A 77 4.90 -10.94 5.89
N VAL A 78 4.20 -10.54 4.83
CA VAL A 78 3.09 -9.59 4.91
C VAL A 78 1.89 -10.23 5.58
N ALA A 79 1.47 -11.39 5.09
CA ALA A 79 0.35 -12.12 5.65
C ALA A 79 0.61 -12.57 7.10
N ASN A 80 1.85 -13.02 7.41
CA ASN A 80 2.23 -13.40 8.77
C ASN A 80 2.16 -12.22 9.74
N THR A 81 2.62 -11.04 9.31
CA THR A 81 2.56 -9.82 10.12
C THR A 81 1.12 -9.37 10.35
N ILE A 82 0.31 -9.30 9.29
CA ILE A 82 -1.10 -8.85 9.38
C ILE A 82 -1.94 -9.76 10.27
N ASP A 83 -1.68 -11.08 10.27
CA ASP A 83 -2.38 -12.01 11.16
C ASP A 83 -2.20 -11.65 12.64
N GLN A 84 -1.01 -11.16 12.99
CA GLN A 84 -0.63 -10.79 14.35
C GLN A 84 -1.00 -9.35 14.73
N MET A 85 -1.34 -8.50 13.77
CA MET A 85 -1.80 -7.14 14.04
C MET A 85 -3.17 -7.14 14.70
N SER A 86 -3.43 -6.20 15.60
CA SER A 86 -4.77 -5.89 16.07
C SER A 86 -5.63 -5.31 14.93
N PRO A 87 -6.98 -5.39 15.03
CA PRO A 87 -7.87 -4.72 14.09
C PRO A 87 -7.59 -3.22 13.93
N GLN A 88 -7.22 -2.53 15.02
CA GLN A 88 -6.92 -1.10 15.01
C GLN A 88 -5.64 -0.79 14.23
N GLU A 89 -4.60 -1.61 14.36
CA GLU A 89 -3.38 -1.47 13.56
C GLU A 89 -3.66 -1.71 12.08
N CYS A 90 -4.52 -2.67 11.74
CA CYS A 90 -4.95 -2.91 10.35
C CYS A 90 -5.68 -1.69 9.76
N VAL A 91 -6.61 -1.09 10.52
CA VAL A 91 -7.29 0.15 10.11
C VAL A 91 -6.30 1.30 9.97
N ALA A 92 -5.34 1.43 10.88
CA ALA A 92 -4.31 2.47 10.79
C ALA A 92 -3.45 2.33 9.53
N VAL A 93 -3.07 1.10 9.15
CA VAL A 93 -2.37 0.84 7.88
C VAL A 93 -3.25 1.19 6.69
N ALA A 94 -4.52 0.76 6.67
CA ALA A 94 -5.44 1.09 5.57
C ALA A 94 -5.59 2.60 5.39
N ASN A 95 -5.79 3.36 6.48
CA ASN A 95 -5.84 4.82 6.46
C ASN A 95 -4.59 5.46 5.88
N ARG A 96 -3.40 4.96 6.23
CA ARG A 96 -2.15 5.46 5.65
C ARG A 96 -2.05 5.20 4.16
N ILE A 97 -2.54 4.06 3.68
CA ILE A 97 -2.57 3.74 2.25
C ILE A 97 -3.55 4.66 1.51
N PHE A 98 -4.73 4.92 2.07
CA PHE A 98 -5.69 5.88 1.52
C PHE A 98 -5.08 7.29 1.40
N LEU A 99 -4.45 7.79 2.48
CA LEU A 99 -3.81 9.11 2.47
C LEU A 99 -2.65 9.21 1.47
N LEU A 100 -1.85 8.14 1.35
CA LEU A 100 -0.78 8.07 0.36
C LEU A 100 -1.34 8.09 -1.07
N PHE A 101 -2.44 7.40 -1.33
CA PHE A 101 -3.09 7.42 -2.64
C PHE A 101 -3.58 8.82 -3.02
N GLU A 102 -4.20 9.57 -2.11
CA GLU A 102 -4.61 10.96 -2.37
C GLU A 102 -3.41 11.85 -2.73
N LYS A 103 -2.25 11.65 -2.07
CA LYS A 103 -1.01 12.38 -2.41
C LYS A 103 -0.50 12.01 -3.81
N VAL A 104 -0.50 10.73 -4.17
CA VAL A 104 -0.11 10.27 -5.52
C VAL A 104 -1.06 10.81 -6.58
N LYS A 105 -2.37 10.78 -6.32
CA LYS A 105 -3.40 11.32 -7.21
C LYS A 105 -3.17 12.82 -7.48
N ALA A 106 -2.90 13.61 -6.45
CA ALA A 106 -2.58 15.03 -6.60
C ALA A 106 -1.31 15.28 -7.44
N GLU A 107 -0.29 14.41 -7.35
CA GLU A 107 0.89 14.50 -8.21
C GLU A 107 0.58 14.26 -9.70
N VAL A 108 -0.38 13.37 -10.00
CA VAL A 108 -0.78 13.00 -11.36
C VAL A 108 -1.76 14.01 -11.97
N GLU A 109 -2.75 14.46 -11.20
CA GLU A 109 -3.73 15.47 -11.65
C GLU A 109 -3.06 16.80 -12.00
N TYR A 110 -2.04 17.21 -11.23
CA TYR A 110 -1.24 18.40 -11.55
C TYR A 110 -0.37 18.24 -12.80
N ALA A 111 -0.07 17.01 -13.21
CA ALA A 111 0.75 16.72 -14.38
C ALA A 111 -0.05 16.60 -15.69
N MET A 112 -1.39 16.56 -15.60
CA MET A 112 -2.26 16.61 -16.78
C MET A 112 -2.54 18.08 -17.13
N PRO A 113 -2.31 18.52 -18.38
CA PRO A 113 -2.79 19.82 -18.82
C PRO A 113 -4.29 19.85 -18.57
N GLN A 114 -4.79 20.85 -17.84
CA GLN A 114 -6.21 21.15 -17.95
C GLN A 114 -6.43 21.51 -19.41
N ALA A 115 -7.12 20.63 -20.14
CA ALA A 115 -7.64 21.02 -21.43
C ALA A 115 -8.62 22.15 -21.13
N ASP A 116 -8.17 23.39 -21.33
CA ASP A 116 -9.02 24.57 -21.38
C ASP A 116 -10.04 24.32 -22.50
N TYR A 117 -11.15 23.66 -22.15
CA TYR A 117 -12.35 23.63 -22.95
C TYR A 117 -13.00 25.00 -22.83
N HIS A 118 -12.42 25.96 -23.54
CA HIS A 118 -13.13 27.14 -24.02
C HIS A 118 -13.72 26.80 -25.39
N GLY A 119 -15.04 26.62 -25.42
CA GLY A 119 -15.84 26.42 -26.62
C GLY A 119 -17.29 26.21 -26.27
#